data_AF-A0A0G1FV60-F1
#
_entry.id   AF-A0A0G1FV60-F1
#
_cell.length_a   1.000
_cell.length_b   1.000
_cell.length_c   1.000
_cell.angle_alpha   90.00
_cell.angle_beta   90.00
_cell.angle_gamma   90.00
#
_symmetry.space_group_name_H-M   'P 1'
#
loop_
_entity.id
_entity.type
_entity.pdbx_description
1 polymer ?
#
loop_
_entity_poly.entity_id
_entity_poly.type
_entity_poly.pdbx_seq_one_letter_code
_entity_poly.pdbx_strand_id
1 'polypeptide(L)'
;MKTVLFDIGIMPVGKYCNLSCRGCFQKTRKKTEFLTVDARIADHLQSMGITRCFIGGGEPLLHNDLEPVLHKISKSFSIRYLLTHGNDLSSHHYVKNYVETIVISIDPMHERATRQEYGKISYPDNIFAFIKESGVDKKVRINSVAGSLNELPFFLKLKERITGTGNVKGWYVYANTNSSISKNDYTELIDRINKSGRSGLNVEYKLPSEDFIQILILPDLSLESYSFNVFHGIKKVHVKNILSFNKLADLLKHIGKLHGKSSDVFSQMGSGRIK
;
A
#
# COMPACT_ATOMS: atom_id res chain seq x y z
N MET A 1 -20.14 -3.36 20.04
CA MET A 1 -19.88 -4.10 18.78
C MET A 1 -18.49 -3.74 18.27
N LYS A 2 -17.67 -4.73 17.91
CA LYS A 2 -16.32 -4.51 17.36
C LYS A 2 -16.43 -4.18 15.88
N THR A 3 -15.99 -3.00 15.45
CA THR A 3 -16.01 -2.61 14.03
C THR A 3 -14.77 -3.16 13.34
N VAL A 4 -14.95 -3.85 12.21
CA VAL A 4 -13.85 -4.29 11.34
C VAL A 4 -13.62 -3.21 10.29
N LEU A 5 -12.40 -2.68 10.26
CA LEU A 5 -11.96 -1.77 9.20
C LEU A 5 -11.59 -2.57 7.96
N PHE A 6 -11.92 -2.05 6.80
CA PHE A 6 -11.47 -2.65 5.54
C PHE A 6 -10.95 -1.61 4.55
N ASP A 7 -10.15 -2.08 3.61
CA ASP A 7 -9.78 -1.32 2.43
C ASP A 7 -9.83 -2.19 1.17
N ILE A 8 -10.19 -1.61 0.03
CA ILE A 8 -10.33 -2.31 -1.26
C ILE A 8 -9.36 -1.69 -2.26
N GLY A 9 -8.49 -2.54 -2.80
CA GLY A 9 -7.52 -2.22 -3.83
C GLY A 9 -7.80 -2.94 -5.13
N ILE A 10 -7.51 -2.29 -6.25
CA ILE A 10 -7.48 -2.91 -7.57
C ILE A 10 -6.01 -3.15 -7.92
N MET A 11 -5.68 -4.32 -8.48
CA MET A 11 -4.33 -4.70 -8.88
C MET A 11 -4.18 -4.71 -10.41
N PRO A 12 -3.77 -3.60 -11.06
CA PRO A 12 -3.70 -3.54 -12.52
C PRO A 12 -2.73 -4.57 -13.10
N VAL A 13 -1.61 -4.87 -12.43
CA VAL A 13 -0.61 -5.85 -12.92
C VAL A 13 -0.70 -7.20 -12.20
N GLY A 14 -1.75 -7.43 -11.41
CA GLY A 14 -1.80 -8.53 -10.46
C GLY A 14 -0.57 -8.50 -9.53
N LYS A 15 0.14 -9.63 -9.43
CA LYS A 15 1.28 -9.80 -8.50
C LYS A 15 2.65 -9.51 -9.13
N TYR A 16 2.69 -9.05 -10.38
CA TYR A 16 3.94 -8.81 -11.07
C TYR A 16 4.65 -7.55 -10.55
N CYS A 17 5.92 -7.69 -10.18
CA CYS A 17 6.77 -6.60 -9.69
C CYS A 17 8.22 -6.86 -10.14
N ASN A 18 8.96 -5.81 -10.45
CA ASN A 18 10.38 -5.88 -10.83
C ASN A 18 11.33 -5.89 -9.61
N LEU A 19 10.83 -5.72 -8.37
CA LEU A 19 11.62 -5.82 -7.14
C LEU A 19 11.45 -7.15 -6.40
N SER A 20 12.45 -7.50 -5.59
CA SER A 20 12.52 -8.76 -4.81
C SER A 20 12.59 -8.60 -3.30
N CYS A 21 11.69 -7.77 -2.76
CA CYS A 21 11.74 -7.37 -1.36
C CYS A 21 11.52 -8.57 -0.42
N ARG A 22 12.45 -8.81 0.51
CA ARG A 22 12.37 -9.91 1.49
C ARG A 22 11.12 -9.81 2.39
N GLY A 23 10.62 -8.60 2.65
CA GLY A 23 9.39 -8.36 3.42
C GLY A 23 8.09 -8.48 2.62
N CYS A 24 8.15 -8.76 1.31
CA CYS A 24 6.97 -8.79 0.46
C CYS A 24 6.03 -9.95 0.85
N PHE A 25 4.76 -9.64 1.12
CA PHE A 25 3.73 -10.64 1.38
C PHE A 25 3.22 -11.30 0.08
N GLN A 26 3.49 -10.72 -1.08
CA GLN A 26 3.24 -11.31 -2.40
C GLN A 26 4.49 -12.05 -2.89
N LYS A 27 4.71 -13.27 -2.40
CA LYS A 27 5.91 -14.07 -2.74
C LYS A 27 5.96 -14.51 -4.21
N THR A 28 4.83 -14.56 -4.91
CA THR A 28 4.74 -15.02 -6.30
C THR A 28 4.74 -13.85 -7.28
N ARG A 29 5.78 -13.73 -8.11
CA ARG A 29 5.91 -12.69 -9.15
C ARG A 29 5.58 -13.20 -10.54
N LYS A 30 4.63 -14.14 -10.64
CA LYS A 30 4.20 -14.63 -11.94
C LYS A 30 3.66 -13.44 -12.73
N LYS A 31 4.16 -13.25 -13.96
CA LYS A 31 3.47 -12.40 -14.92
C LYS A 31 2.07 -12.99 -15.09
N THR A 32 1.08 -12.29 -14.57
CA THR A 32 -0.33 -12.55 -14.84
C THR A 32 -0.75 -11.67 -16.00
N GLU A 33 -1.92 -11.94 -16.55
CA GLU A 33 -2.58 -10.97 -17.42
C GLU A 33 -2.70 -9.63 -16.67
N PHE A 34 -2.43 -8.55 -17.40
CA PHE A 34 -2.64 -7.20 -16.91
C PHE A 34 -4.13 -6.87 -17.06
N LEU A 35 -4.62 -6.03 -16.16
CA LEU A 35 -5.99 -5.55 -16.20
C LEU A 35 -6.21 -4.77 -17.48
N THR A 36 -6.99 -5.34 -18.39
CA THR A 36 -7.36 -4.64 -19.61
C THR A 36 -8.29 -3.47 -19.29
N VAL A 37 -8.37 -2.53 -20.23
CA VAL A 37 -9.24 -1.34 -20.15
C VAL A 37 -10.74 -1.71 -20.08
N ASP A 38 -11.11 -2.97 -20.35
CA ASP A 38 -12.47 -3.51 -20.43
C ASP A 38 -13.27 -3.45 -19.10
N ALA A 39 -12.63 -3.12 -17.97
CA ALA A 39 -13.30 -2.56 -16.79
C ALA A 39 -14.53 -3.29 -16.19
N ARG A 40 -14.78 -4.56 -16.54
CA ARG A 40 -15.81 -5.40 -15.90
C ARG A 40 -15.69 -5.41 -14.38
N ILE A 41 -14.46 -5.28 -13.86
CA ILE A 41 -14.17 -5.09 -12.45
C ILE A 41 -14.78 -3.79 -11.92
N ALA A 42 -14.59 -2.66 -12.61
CA ALA A 42 -15.11 -1.37 -12.19
C ALA A 42 -16.64 -1.36 -12.16
N ASP A 43 -17.28 -1.86 -13.21
CA ASP A 43 -18.75 -1.88 -13.29
C ASP A 43 -19.35 -2.77 -12.18
N HIS A 44 -18.74 -3.93 -11.92
CA HIS A 44 -19.18 -4.83 -10.85
C HIS A 44 -18.95 -4.26 -9.44
N LEU A 45 -17.77 -3.69 -9.17
CA LEU A 45 -17.49 -3.07 -7.88
C LEU A 45 -18.43 -1.87 -7.62
N GLN A 46 -18.75 -1.10 -8.66
CA GLN A 46 -19.71 0.00 -8.57
C GLN A 46 -21.12 -0.51 -8.26
N SER A 47 -21.57 -1.60 -8.91
CA SER A 47 -22.89 -2.20 -8.64
C SER A 47 -23.02 -2.73 -7.20
N MET A 48 -21.91 -3.16 -6.59
CA MET A 48 -21.84 -3.55 -5.19
C MET A 48 -21.90 -2.37 -4.20
N GLY A 49 -21.89 -1.12 -4.69
CA GLY A 49 -21.93 0.10 -3.87
C GLY A 49 -20.55 0.60 -3.42
N ILE A 50 -19.47 0.11 -4.02
CA ILE A 50 -18.11 0.60 -3.72
C ILE A 50 -17.93 1.95 -4.42
N THR A 51 -17.49 2.96 -3.68
CA THR A 51 -17.30 4.33 -4.19
C THR A 51 -15.84 4.78 -4.14
N ARG A 52 -14.99 4.03 -3.44
CA ARG A 52 -13.58 4.36 -3.22
C ARG A 52 -12.72 3.12 -3.29
N CYS A 53 -11.56 3.26 -3.90
CA CYS A 53 -10.55 2.19 -3.97
C CYS A 53 -9.14 2.76 -3.75
N PHE A 54 -8.15 1.89 -3.79
CA PHE A 54 -6.76 2.26 -4.05
C PHE A 54 -6.22 1.42 -5.20
N ILE A 55 -5.08 1.83 -5.76
CA ILE A 55 -4.36 1.10 -6.78
C ILE A 55 -3.08 0.57 -6.15
N GLY A 56 -2.79 -0.72 -6.29
CA GLY A 56 -1.61 -1.34 -5.70
C GLY A 56 -1.37 -2.73 -6.26
N GLY A 57 -0.69 -3.59 -5.49
CA GLY A 57 -0.44 -4.98 -5.86
C GLY A 57 1.03 -5.30 -5.98
N GLY A 58 1.46 -5.82 -7.13
CA GLY A 58 2.87 -5.85 -7.52
C GLY A 58 3.43 -4.43 -7.69
N GLU A 59 3.89 -4.06 -8.89
CA GLU A 59 4.22 -2.67 -9.21
C GLU A 59 3.25 -2.13 -10.27
N PRO A 60 2.27 -1.29 -9.90
CA PRO A 60 1.30 -0.76 -10.85
C PRO A 60 1.92 0.02 -12.01
N LEU A 61 3.06 0.70 -11.80
CA LEU A 61 3.74 1.50 -12.84
C LEU A 61 4.37 0.64 -13.95
N LEU A 62 4.35 -0.70 -13.82
CA LEU A 62 4.75 -1.61 -14.91
C LEU A 62 3.62 -1.89 -15.91
N HIS A 63 2.44 -1.32 -15.71
CA HIS A 63 1.30 -1.48 -16.61
C HIS A 63 1.40 -0.50 -17.78
N ASN A 64 1.64 -1.00 -18.99
CA ASN A 64 1.81 -0.16 -20.19
C ASN A 64 0.62 0.79 -20.45
N ASP A 65 -0.61 0.34 -20.18
CA ASP A 65 -1.83 1.16 -20.34
C ASP A 65 -2.38 1.70 -19.02
N LEU A 66 -1.51 2.00 -18.04
CA LEU A 66 -1.98 2.43 -16.71
C LEU A 66 -2.82 3.70 -16.78
N GLU A 67 -2.47 4.68 -17.61
CA GLU A 67 -3.25 5.93 -17.72
C GLU A 67 -4.70 5.68 -18.17
N PRO A 68 -4.97 4.99 -19.30
CA PRO A 68 -6.33 4.59 -19.67
C PRO A 68 -7.08 3.84 -18.57
N VAL A 69 -6.41 2.92 -17.86
CA VAL A 69 -6.99 2.17 -16.74
C VAL A 69 -7.39 3.11 -15.60
N LEU A 70 -6.50 4.00 -15.17
CA LEU A 70 -6.80 4.99 -14.11
C LEU A 70 -7.94 5.92 -14.53
N HIS A 71 -7.92 6.40 -15.78
CA HIS A 71 -8.99 7.24 -16.31
C HIS A 71 -10.35 6.53 -16.23
N LYS A 72 -10.43 5.28 -16.69
CA LYS A 72 -11.68 4.49 -16.62
C LYS A 72 -12.13 4.22 -15.19
N ILE A 73 -11.22 3.82 -14.29
CA ILE A 73 -11.53 3.60 -12.86
C ILE A 73 -12.02 4.90 -12.21
N SER A 74 -11.39 6.04 -12.50
CA SER A 74 -11.74 7.35 -11.92
C SER A 74 -13.15 7.84 -12.28
N LYS A 75 -13.77 7.30 -13.35
CA LYS A 75 -15.18 7.58 -13.68
C LYS A 75 -16.18 6.94 -12.73
N SER A 76 -15.78 5.87 -12.04
CA SER A 76 -16.65 5.11 -11.13
C SER A 76 -16.25 5.26 -9.66
N PHE A 77 -14.98 5.57 -9.35
CA PHE A 77 -14.46 5.60 -7.98
C PHE A 77 -13.57 6.81 -7.70
N SER A 78 -13.58 7.27 -6.45
CA SER A 78 -12.47 8.06 -5.93
C SER A 78 -11.27 7.16 -5.64
N ILE A 79 -10.16 7.38 -6.36
CA ILE A 79 -8.92 6.64 -6.14
C ILE A 79 -8.14 7.32 -5.02
N ARG A 80 -8.22 6.76 -3.81
CA ARG A 80 -7.61 7.37 -2.61
C ARG A 80 -6.09 7.39 -2.67
N TYR A 81 -5.48 6.29 -3.11
CA TYR A 81 -4.05 6.28 -3.29
C TYR A 81 -3.57 5.30 -4.36
N LEU A 82 -2.41 5.61 -4.92
CA LEU A 82 -1.55 4.65 -5.59
C LEU A 82 -0.46 4.20 -4.62
N LEU A 83 -0.23 2.89 -4.47
CA LEU A 83 0.91 2.33 -3.76
C LEU A 83 1.95 1.84 -4.77
N THR A 84 3.18 2.34 -4.70
CA THR A 84 4.28 2.05 -5.65
C THR A 84 5.63 2.05 -4.91
N HIS A 85 6.65 1.38 -5.42
CA HIS A 85 8.04 1.59 -4.96
C HIS A 85 8.71 2.81 -5.61
N GLY A 86 8.10 3.40 -6.63
CA GLY A 86 8.43 4.74 -7.11
C GLY A 86 9.51 4.86 -8.19
N ASN A 87 10.20 3.78 -8.56
CA ASN A 87 11.34 3.81 -9.49
C ASN A 87 10.98 4.45 -10.85
N ASP A 88 9.74 4.24 -11.31
CA ASP A 88 9.30 4.68 -12.64
C ASP A 88 8.40 5.94 -12.58
N LEU A 89 8.23 6.56 -11.40
CA LEU A 89 7.30 7.68 -11.20
C LEU A 89 7.55 8.88 -12.10
N SER A 90 8.81 9.17 -12.41
CA SER A 90 9.17 10.29 -13.30
C SER A 90 8.60 10.14 -14.72
N SER A 91 8.37 8.91 -15.18
CA SER A 91 7.70 8.64 -16.46
C SER A 91 6.18 8.58 -16.36
N HIS A 92 5.63 8.63 -15.13
CA HIS A 92 4.21 8.45 -14.82
C HIS A 92 3.61 9.66 -14.09
N HIS A 93 4.05 10.87 -14.43
CA HIS A 93 3.63 12.10 -13.75
C HIS A 93 2.12 12.35 -13.80
N TYR A 94 1.41 11.80 -14.81
CA TYR A 94 -0.04 11.88 -14.95
C TYR A 94 -0.80 11.25 -13.77
N VAL A 95 -0.20 10.33 -13.01
CA VAL A 95 -0.84 9.65 -11.87
C VAL A 95 -1.42 10.65 -10.86
N LYS A 96 -0.75 11.79 -10.65
CA LYS A 96 -1.18 12.83 -9.70
C LYS A 96 -2.55 13.44 -10.04
N ASN A 97 -3.03 13.27 -11.26
CA ASN A 97 -4.33 13.74 -11.75
C ASN A 97 -5.47 12.78 -11.41
N TYR A 98 -5.17 11.51 -11.13
CA TYR A 98 -6.18 10.47 -10.91
C TYR A 98 -6.32 10.07 -9.44
N VAL A 99 -5.31 10.33 -8.60
CA VAL A 99 -5.27 9.85 -7.20
C VAL A 99 -5.25 10.98 -6.18
N GLU A 100 -5.88 10.77 -5.02
CA GLU A 100 -5.84 11.72 -3.90
C GLU A 100 -4.44 11.77 -3.25
N THR A 101 -3.73 10.63 -3.20
CA THR A 101 -2.39 10.50 -2.60
C THR A 101 -1.51 9.50 -3.36
N ILE A 102 -0.23 9.81 -3.54
CA ILE A 102 0.79 8.87 -4.02
C ILE A 102 1.52 8.35 -2.78
N VAL A 103 1.44 7.06 -2.53
CA VAL A 103 2.11 6.38 -1.42
C VAL A 103 3.32 5.64 -1.98
N ILE A 104 4.52 6.08 -1.58
CA ILE A 104 5.78 5.52 -2.06
C ILE A 104 6.37 4.63 -0.97
N SER A 105 6.60 3.36 -1.29
CA SER A 105 7.25 2.39 -0.42
C SER A 105 8.77 2.53 -0.51
N ILE A 106 9.38 2.97 0.57
CA ILE A 106 10.82 3.21 0.68
C ILE A 106 11.36 2.42 1.88
N ASP A 107 11.93 1.25 1.61
CA ASP A 107 12.31 0.27 2.63
C ASP A 107 13.82 0.02 2.68
N PRO A 108 14.39 -0.29 3.88
CA PRO A 108 15.76 -0.81 3.99
C PRO A 108 15.97 -2.09 3.17
N MET A 109 14.90 -2.86 2.96
CA MET A 109 14.95 -4.11 2.19
C MET A 109 14.99 -3.89 0.66
N HIS A 110 14.64 -2.69 0.17
CA HIS A 110 14.78 -2.34 -1.25
C HIS A 110 16.27 -2.15 -1.62
N GLU A 111 17.08 -1.68 -0.67
CA GLU A 111 18.55 -1.60 -0.77
C GLU A 111 19.17 -2.99 -0.99
N ARG A 112 18.70 -4.01 -0.24
CA ARG A 112 19.19 -5.39 -0.35
C ARG A 112 18.81 -6.08 -1.66
N ALA A 113 17.72 -5.65 -2.30
CA ALA A 113 17.28 -6.20 -3.58
C ALA A 113 18.07 -5.66 -4.79
N THR A 114 18.80 -4.54 -4.62
CA THR A 114 19.51 -3.89 -5.72
C THR A 114 21.03 -4.04 -5.69
N ARG A 115 21.71 -4.21 -4.53
CA ARG A 115 23.20 -4.13 -4.52
C ARG A 115 24.05 -5.04 -3.63
N GLN A 116 23.52 -5.93 -2.77
CA GLN A 116 24.35 -6.77 -1.87
C GLN A 116 25.45 -6.02 -1.04
N GLU A 117 25.47 -4.69 -1.00
CA GLU A 117 26.43 -3.90 -0.22
C GLU A 117 25.65 -3.12 0.84
N TYR A 118 25.88 -3.46 2.11
CA TYR A 118 25.32 -2.75 3.25
C TYR A 118 26.09 -1.44 3.45
N GLY A 119 25.42 -0.28 3.34
CA GLY A 119 25.98 1.01 3.80
C GLY A 119 25.88 2.19 2.84
N LYS A 120 25.50 1.98 1.57
CA LYS A 120 25.22 3.05 0.61
C LYS A 120 23.73 3.09 0.28
N ILE A 121 23.00 3.93 1.00
CA ILE A 121 21.60 4.24 0.70
C ILE A 121 21.55 4.89 -0.67
N SER A 122 21.19 4.13 -1.69
CA SER A 122 20.96 4.61 -3.05
C SER A 122 19.51 4.37 -3.42
N TYR A 123 18.65 5.30 -3.02
CA TYR A 123 17.37 5.44 -3.69
C TYR A 123 17.59 6.09 -5.04
N PRO A 124 16.84 5.69 -6.08
CA PRO A 124 16.82 6.44 -7.32
C PRO A 124 16.51 7.92 -7.02
N ASP A 125 17.45 8.81 -7.33
CA ASP A 125 17.31 10.26 -7.07
C ASP A 125 16.06 10.83 -7.77
N ASN A 126 15.59 10.16 -8.82
CA ASN A 126 14.36 10.50 -9.53
C ASN A 126 13.10 10.44 -8.64
N ILE A 127 13.06 9.61 -7.58
CA ILE A 127 11.95 9.59 -6.62
C ILE A 127 11.87 10.94 -5.91
N PHE A 128 12.98 11.43 -5.38
CA PHE A 128 13.00 12.70 -4.66
C PHE A 128 12.86 13.90 -5.61
N ALA A 129 13.35 13.79 -6.84
CA ALA A 129 13.08 14.78 -7.88
C ALA A 129 11.58 14.88 -8.16
N PHE A 130 10.89 13.74 -8.30
CA PHE A 130 9.44 13.69 -8.49
C PHE A 130 8.67 14.32 -7.30
N ILE A 131 9.08 14.02 -6.06
CA ILE A 131 8.45 14.60 -4.86
C ILE A 131 8.56 16.14 -4.84
N LYS A 132 9.66 16.69 -5.38
CA LYS A 132 9.90 18.14 -5.49
C LYS A 132 9.18 18.79 -6.68
N GLU A 133 8.62 18.01 -7.59
CA GLU A 133 7.96 18.54 -8.80
C GLU A 133 6.69 19.34 -8.43
N SER A 134 6.49 20.46 -9.11
CA SER A 134 5.28 21.28 -8.97
C SER A 134 4.00 20.48 -9.25
N GLY A 135 2.98 20.66 -8.41
CA GLY A 135 1.68 19.97 -8.53
C GLY A 135 1.61 18.59 -7.87
N VAL A 136 2.72 18.12 -7.28
CA VAL A 136 2.76 16.97 -6.37
C VAL A 136 2.71 17.42 -4.90
N ASP A 137 2.73 18.74 -4.66
CA ASP A 137 2.70 19.37 -3.34
C ASP A 137 1.59 18.80 -2.48
N LYS A 138 2.01 18.30 -1.31
CA LYS A 138 1.12 17.68 -0.35
C LYS A 138 0.29 16.53 -0.96
N LYS A 139 0.79 15.78 -1.95
CA LYS A 139 0.12 14.55 -2.42
C LYS A 139 0.94 13.30 -2.12
N VAL A 140 2.15 13.42 -1.60
CA VAL A 140 3.02 12.26 -1.35
C VAL A 140 2.99 11.85 0.12
N ARG A 141 2.91 10.54 0.34
CA ARG A 141 3.17 9.90 1.63
C ARG A 141 4.23 8.83 1.43
N ILE A 142 5.10 8.64 2.42
CA ILE A 142 6.06 7.54 2.42
C ILE A 142 5.55 6.43 3.34
N ASN A 143 5.69 5.20 2.89
CA ASN A 143 5.55 4.01 3.71
C ASN A 143 6.91 3.30 3.78
N SER A 144 7.25 2.78 4.95
CA SER A 144 8.45 1.98 5.16
C SER A 144 8.17 0.81 6.10
N VAL A 145 9.02 -0.21 6.06
CA VAL A 145 8.90 -1.45 6.82
C VAL A 145 10.21 -1.69 7.56
N ALA A 146 10.14 -1.78 8.89
CA ALA A 146 11.26 -2.01 9.77
C ALA A 146 11.33 -3.49 10.17
N GLY A 147 12.47 -4.13 9.93
CA GLY A 147 12.75 -5.52 10.30
C GLY A 147 13.77 -5.68 11.43
N SER A 148 14.47 -4.62 11.83
CA SER A 148 15.41 -4.63 12.96
C SER A 148 15.75 -3.21 13.43
N LEU A 149 16.10 -3.05 14.71
CA LEU A 149 16.67 -1.81 15.24
C LEU A 149 17.96 -1.38 14.51
N ASN A 150 18.72 -2.33 13.95
CA ASN A 150 19.95 -2.07 13.20
C ASN A 150 19.70 -1.28 11.90
N GLU A 151 18.45 -1.15 11.47
CA GLU A 151 18.07 -0.35 10.30
C GLU A 151 17.88 1.13 10.67
N LEU A 152 18.04 1.54 11.94
CA LEU A 152 17.93 2.94 12.36
C LEU A 152 18.76 3.92 11.50
N PRO A 153 20.05 3.68 11.18
CA PRO A 153 20.83 4.60 10.34
C PRO A 153 20.19 4.84 8.96
N PHE A 154 19.50 3.83 8.45
CA PHE A 154 18.75 3.93 7.21
C PHE A 154 17.58 4.91 7.35
N PHE A 155 16.76 4.74 8.39
CA PHE A 155 15.59 5.60 8.62
C PHE A 155 16.00 7.05 8.89
N LEU A 156 17.10 7.30 9.61
CA LEU A 156 17.59 8.65 9.88
C LEU A 156 17.98 9.39 8.59
N LYS A 157 18.75 8.74 7.71
CA LYS A 157 19.12 9.31 6.40
C LYS A 157 17.90 9.53 5.51
N LEU A 158 16.93 8.61 5.53
CA LEU A 158 15.68 8.79 4.80
C LEU A 158 14.88 10.00 5.32
N LYS A 159 14.82 10.21 6.65
CA LYS A 159 14.19 11.38 7.26
C LYS A 159 14.80 12.68 6.72
N GLU A 160 16.13 12.78 6.73
CA GLU A 160 16.84 13.96 6.21
C GLU A 160 16.47 14.25 4.75
N ARG A 161 16.47 13.21 3.90
CA ARG A 161 16.12 13.33 2.48
C ARG A 161 14.67 13.76 2.28
N ILE A 162 13.73 13.14 3.01
CA ILE A 162 12.30 13.48 2.93
C ILE A 162 12.04 14.91 3.40
N THR A 163 12.58 15.30 4.55
CA THR A 163 12.41 16.66 5.09
C THR A 163 12.98 17.71 4.13
N GLY A 164 14.08 17.41 3.45
CA GLY A 164 14.66 18.26 2.40
C GLY A 164 13.81 18.42 1.13
N THR A 165 12.70 17.68 0.97
CA THR A 165 11.77 17.85 -0.16
C THR A 165 10.65 18.85 0.12
N GLY A 166 10.26 19.05 1.39
CA GLY A 166 9.14 19.92 1.78
C GLY A 166 7.73 19.42 1.40
N ASN A 167 7.59 18.34 0.62
CA ASN A 167 6.33 17.97 -0.04
C ASN A 167 5.69 16.66 0.44
N VAL A 168 6.31 15.98 1.40
CA VAL A 168 5.76 14.74 1.98
C VAL A 168 4.79 15.07 3.12
N LYS A 169 3.53 14.65 2.94
CA LYS A 169 2.42 14.84 3.91
C LYS A 169 2.57 14.02 5.19
N GLY A 170 3.23 12.88 5.10
CA GLY A 170 3.32 11.94 6.20
C GLY A 170 4.24 10.77 5.87
N TRP A 171 4.69 10.11 6.92
CA TRP A 171 5.55 8.94 6.83
C TRP A 171 5.10 7.89 7.83
N TYR A 172 4.68 6.73 7.30
CA TYR A 172 4.39 5.55 8.11
C TYR A 172 5.57 4.59 8.08
N VAL A 173 5.98 4.13 9.26
CA VAL A 173 6.86 2.98 9.40
C VAL A 173 6.03 1.85 10.01
N TYR A 174 6.09 0.67 9.42
CA TYR A 174 5.41 -0.55 9.85
C TYR A 174 6.42 -1.57 10.38
N ALA A 175 6.07 -2.34 11.40
CA ALA A 175 6.85 -3.51 11.78
C ALA A 175 6.72 -4.61 10.72
N ASN A 176 7.85 -5.20 10.31
CA ASN A 176 7.86 -6.30 9.36
C ASN A 176 7.36 -7.59 10.02
N THR A 177 6.19 -8.06 9.60
CA THR A 177 5.56 -9.29 10.11
C THR A 177 6.36 -10.57 9.79
N ASN A 178 7.32 -10.50 8.87
CA ASN A 178 8.20 -11.61 8.51
C ASN A 178 9.59 -11.50 9.17
N SER A 179 9.79 -10.56 10.10
CA SER A 179 11.05 -10.34 10.80
C SER A 179 10.93 -10.68 12.28
N SER A 180 12.07 -10.68 12.97
CA SER A 180 12.17 -10.90 14.41
C SER A 180 12.21 -9.60 15.22
N ILE A 181 11.81 -8.45 14.65
CA ILE A 181 11.82 -7.19 15.40
C ILE A 181 10.87 -7.29 16.61
N SER A 182 11.40 -7.09 17.80
CA SER A 182 10.60 -7.10 19.02
C SER A 182 9.72 -5.85 19.09
N LYS A 183 8.63 -5.89 19.87
CA LYS A 183 7.80 -4.69 20.11
C LYS A 183 8.64 -3.55 20.73
N ASN A 184 9.57 -3.88 21.62
CA ASN A 184 10.43 -2.92 22.28
C ASN A 184 11.41 -2.28 21.28
N ASP A 185 12.11 -3.10 20.49
CA ASP A 185 13.05 -2.65 19.45
C ASP A 185 12.33 -1.76 18.42
N TYR A 186 11.12 -2.14 18.02
CA TYR A 186 10.33 -1.37 17.09
C TYR A 186 9.91 -0.02 17.67
N THR A 187 9.43 0.00 18.92
CA THR A 187 9.06 1.24 19.61
C THR A 187 10.27 2.16 19.78
N GLU A 188 11.40 1.59 20.19
CA GLU A 188 12.67 2.30 20.31
C GLU A 188 13.15 2.89 18.98
N LEU A 189 13.03 2.13 17.88
CA LEU A 189 13.34 2.61 16.54
C LEU A 189 12.50 3.84 16.17
N ILE A 190 11.18 3.78 16.37
CA ILE A 190 10.27 4.91 16.08
C ILE A 190 10.61 6.13 16.94
N ASP A 191 10.83 5.93 18.24
CA ASP A 191 11.18 7.00 19.17
C ASP A 191 12.48 7.70 18.76
N ARG A 192 13.51 6.92 18.40
CA ARG A 192 14.79 7.47 17.95
C ARG A 192 14.64 8.23 16.62
N ILE A 193 13.83 7.75 15.69
CA ILE A 193 13.55 8.48 14.44
C ILE A 193 12.83 9.80 14.75
N ASN A 194 11.81 9.80 15.61
CA ASN A 194 11.05 11.00 15.95
C ASN A 194 11.88 12.03 16.72
N LYS A 195 12.77 11.60 17.63
CA LYS A 195 13.69 12.47 18.37
C LYS A 195 14.81 13.07 17.50
N SER A 196 15.08 12.52 16.32
CA SER A 196 16.13 12.99 15.43
C SER A 196 15.69 14.13 14.48
N GLY A 197 16.60 15.04 14.14
CA GLY A 197 16.42 16.01 13.05
C GLY A 197 15.60 17.26 13.36
N ARG A 198 15.38 18.10 12.34
CA ARG A 198 14.58 19.34 12.43
C ARG A 198 13.08 19.02 12.54
N SER A 199 12.36 19.83 13.31
CA SER A 199 10.90 19.78 13.45
C SER A 199 10.20 19.94 12.08
N GLY A 200 9.19 19.12 11.81
CA GLY A 200 8.32 19.29 10.62
C GLY A 200 7.65 18.04 10.07
N LEU A 201 8.22 16.84 10.27
CA LEU A 201 7.61 15.58 9.87
C LEU A 201 7.68 14.56 11.01
N ASN A 202 6.52 14.28 11.61
CA ASN A 202 6.37 13.20 12.58
C ASN A 202 6.20 11.88 11.84
N VAL A 203 6.96 10.87 12.25
CA VAL A 203 6.74 9.50 11.82
C VAL A 203 5.57 8.96 12.62
N GLU A 204 4.49 8.68 11.91
CA GLU A 204 3.35 8.01 12.50
C GLU A 204 3.66 6.52 12.57
N TYR A 205 3.61 5.99 13.78
CA TYR A 205 3.61 4.56 13.99
C TYR A 205 2.21 4.01 13.69
N LYS A 206 2.15 2.92 12.93
CA LYS A 206 0.90 2.18 12.72
C LYS A 206 1.16 0.70 12.93
N LEU A 207 0.66 0.14 14.03
CA LEU A 207 0.53 -1.31 14.11
C LEU A 207 -0.51 -1.75 13.09
N PRO A 208 -0.24 -2.81 12.32
CA PRO A 208 -1.29 -3.56 11.68
C PRO A 208 -2.36 -3.92 12.73
N SER A 209 -3.58 -3.43 12.53
CA SER A 209 -4.69 -3.65 13.46
C SER A 209 -5.27 -5.04 13.22
N GLU A 210 -5.51 -5.78 14.31
CA GLU A 210 -6.27 -7.05 14.27
C GLU A 210 -7.66 -6.88 13.67
N ASP A 211 -8.18 -5.65 13.61
CA ASP A 211 -9.49 -5.32 13.07
C ASP A 211 -9.43 -4.80 11.63
N PHE A 212 -8.28 -4.88 10.96
CA PHE A 212 -8.13 -4.45 9.58
C PHE A 212 -8.12 -5.63 8.59
N ILE A 213 -8.86 -5.49 7.49
CA ILE A 213 -8.80 -6.40 6.35
C ILE A 213 -8.49 -5.60 5.08
N GLN A 214 -7.39 -5.93 4.40
CA GLN A 214 -7.15 -5.43 3.05
C GLN A 214 -7.70 -6.43 2.03
N ILE A 215 -8.43 -5.95 1.04
CA ILE A 215 -9.00 -6.74 -0.05
C ILE A 215 -8.36 -6.24 -1.35
N LEU A 216 -7.79 -7.13 -2.14
CA LEU A 216 -7.16 -6.85 -3.42
C LEU A 216 -7.89 -7.59 -4.53
N ILE A 217 -8.41 -6.85 -5.50
CA ILE A 217 -9.09 -7.40 -6.67
C ILE A 217 -8.07 -7.63 -7.78
N LEU A 218 -8.04 -8.84 -8.32
CA LEU A 218 -7.11 -9.27 -9.36
C LEU A 218 -7.73 -9.09 -10.76
N PRO A 219 -6.90 -9.04 -11.82
CA PRO A 219 -7.37 -8.90 -13.20
C PRO A 219 -8.36 -9.98 -13.66
N ASP A 220 -8.26 -11.18 -13.10
CA ASP A 220 -9.07 -12.36 -13.43
C ASP A 220 -10.43 -12.41 -12.68
N LEU A 221 -10.87 -11.29 -12.09
CA LEU A 221 -12.08 -11.18 -11.24
C LEU A 221 -12.03 -12.02 -9.96
N SER A 222 -10.89 -12.61 -9.62
CA SER A 222 -10.66 -13.15 -8.29
C SER A 222 -10.25 -12.05 -7.30
N LEU A 223 -10.23 -12.38 -6.02
CA LEU A 223 -9.67 -11.49 -5.00
C LEU A 223 -8.80 -12.23 -4.00
N GLU A 224 -7.89 -11.47 -3.40
CA GLU A 224 -7.12 -11.88 -2.24
C GLU A 224 -7.39 -10.92 -1.09
N SER A 225 -7.59 -11.46 0.11
CA SER A 225 -7.74 -10.64 1.31
C SER A 225 -6.73 -11.01 2.38
N TYR A 226 -6.31 -9.99 3.11
CA TYR A 226 -5.23 -10.05 4.08
C TYR A 226 -5.70 -9.48 5.40
N SER A 227 -5.56 -10.27 6.46
CA SER A 227 -5.62 -9.79 7.83
C SER A 227 -4.21 -9.84 8.39
N PHE A 228 -3.79 -8.72 8.96
CA PHE A 228 -2.45 -8.56 9.51
C PHE A 228 -2.50 -8.72 11.02
N ASN A 229 -1.72 -9.65 11.54
CA ASN A 229 -1.43 -9.73 12.96
C ASN A 229 0.07 -9.50 13.14
N VAL A 230 0.43 -8.41 13.81
CA VAL A 230 1.83 -7.93 13.87
C VAL A 230 2.78 -8.99 14.41
N PHE A 231 2.30 -9.84 15.31
CA PHE A 231 3.11 -10.83 16.03
C PHE A 231 2.74 -12.29 15.70
N HIS A 232 1.66 -12.51 14.95
CA HIS A 232 1.21 -13.85 14.53
C HIS A 232 1.14 -14.01 13.01
N GLY A 233 1.71 -13.06 12.26
CA GLY A 233 1.87 -13.12 10.81
C GLY A 233 0.64 -12.63 10.02
N ILE A 234 0.63 -12.97 8.72
CA ILE A 234 -0.41 -12.52 7.79
C ILE A 234 -1.30 -13.70 7.44
N LYS A 235 -2.59 -13.58 7.74
CA LYS A 235 -3.60 -14.52 7.24
C LYS A 235 -4.05 -14.07 5.86
N LYS A 236 -3.87 -14.95 4.88
CA LYS A 236 -4.27 -14.74 3.49
C LYS A 236 -5.45 -15.63 3.14
N VAL A 237 -6.43 -15.05 2.46
CA VAL A 237 -7.63 -15.74 1.95
C VAL A 237 -7.76 -15.42 0.46
N HIS A 238 -8.15 -16.40 -0.34
CA HIS A 238 -8.42 -16.23 -1.77
C HIS A 238 -9.87 -16.60 -2.07
N VAL A 239 -10.55 -15.76 -2.86
CA VAL A 239 -11.91 -16.00 -3.34
C VAL A 239 -11.87 -15.97 -4.86
N LYS A 240 -12.31 -17.07 -5.48
CA LYS A 240 -12.10 -17.33 -6.91
C LYS A 240 -12.82 -16.38 -7.85
N ASN A 241 -13.98 -15.88 -7.44
CA ASN A 241 -14.80 -15.05 -8.32
C ASN A 241 -15.59 -14.03 -7.49
N ILE A 242 -15.34 -12.73 -7.69
CA ILE A 242 -16.08 -11.66 -7.01
C ILE A 242 -17.51 -11.52 -7.55
N LEU A 243 -17.78 -12.00 -8.76
CA LEU A 243 -19.11 -11.94 -9.38
C LEU A 243 -20.16 -12.78 -8.64
N SER A 244 -19.75 -13.68 -7.74
CA SER A 244 -20.70 -14.40 -6.88
C SER A 244 -21.32 -13.54 -5.77
N PHE A 245 -20.91 -12.28 -5.65
CA PHE A 245 -21.42 -11.34 -4.64
C PHE A 245 -22.10 -10.15 -5.32
N ASN A 246 -23.37 -9.92 -4.97
CA ASN A 246 -24.16 -8.80 -5.51
C ASN A 246 -24.12 -7.55 -4.62
N LYS A 247 -23.73 -7.68 -3.35
CA LYS A 247 -23.68 -6.58 -2.38
C LYS A 247 -22.36 -6.60 -1.63
N LEU A 248 -21.82 -5.42 -1.34
CA LEU A 248 -20.60 -5.27 -0.54
C LEU A 248 -20.74 -5.91 0.85
N ALA A 249 -21.90 -5.78 1.49
CA ALA A 249 -22.14 -6.36 2.81
C ALA A 249 -21.97 -7.90 2.83
N ASP A 250 -22.42 -8.58 1.77
CA ASP A 250 -22.33 -10.04 1.68
C ASP A 250 -20.87 -10.49 1.47
N LEU A 251 -20.14 -9.77 0.62
CA LEU A 251 -18.71 -9.97 0.42
C LEU A 251 -17.93 -9.79 1.73
N LEU A 252 -18.19 -8.70 2.46
CA LEU A 252 -17.50 -8.39 3.71
C LEU A 252 -17.80 -9.40 4.80
N LYS A 253 -19.06 -9.84 4.94
CA LYS A 253 -19.44 -10.93 5.86
C LYS A 253 -18.71 -12.23 5.53
N HIS A 254 -18.64 -12.59 4.25
CA HIS A 254 -17.94 -13.78 3.80
C HIS A 254 -16.44 -13.71 4.12
N ILE A 255 -15.77 -12.61 3.75
CA ILE A 255 -14.36 -12.38 4.03
C ILE A 255 -14.08 -12.33 5.55
N GLY A 256 -14.94 -11.66 6.31
CA GLY A 256 -14.86 -11.60 7.77
C GLY A 256 -14.88 -12.99 8.40
N LYS A 257 -15.83 -13.85 7.99
CA LYS A 257 -15.92 -15.25 8.41
C LYS A 257 -14.63 -16.01 8.10
N LEU A 258 -14.08 -15.87 6.89
CA LEU A 258 -12.84 -16.56 6.51
C LEU A 258 -11.63 -16.09 7.32
N HIS A 259 -11.59 -14.83 7.74
CA HIS A 259 -10.57 -14.31 8.65
C HIS A 259 -10.82 -14.63 10.12
N GLY A 260 -11.98 -15.20 10.48
CA GLY A 260 -12.36 -15.45 11.88
C GLY A 260 -12.78 -14.18 12.63
N LYS A 261 -13.17 -13.13 11.89
CA LYS A 261 -13.66 -11.87 12.45
C LYS A 261 -15.19 -11.90 12.42
N SER A 262 -15.80 -12.19 13.57
CA SER A 262 -17.24 -12.03 13.76
C SER A 262 -17.54 -10.56 13.99
N SER A 263 -18.04 -9.87 12.96
CA SER A 263 -18.55 -8.51 13.10
C SER A 263 -19.72 -8.30 12.16
N ASP A 264 -20.74 -7.60 12.68
CA ASP A 264 -21.86 -7.10 11.88
C ASP A 264 -21.58 -5.70 11.31
N VAL A 265 -20.46 -5.08 11.70
CA VAL A 265 -20.15 -3.68 11.35
C VAL A 265 -18.79 -3.60 10.68
N PHE A 266 -18.82 -3.31 9.38
CA PHE A 266 -17.63 -3.03 8.59
C PHE A 266 -17.56 -1.55 8.24
N SER A 267 -16.38 -0.95 8.33
CA SER A 267 -16.17 0.44 7.94
C SER A 267 -14.99 0.55 6.99
N GLN A 268 -15.18 1.22 5.85
CA GLN A 268 -14.08 1.44 4.92
C GLN A 268 -13.11 2.46 5.50
N MET A 269 -11.80 2.28 5.26
CA MET A 269 -10.80 3.25 5.69
C MET A 269 -11.00 4.60 4.98
N GLY A 270 -11.14 5.65 5.79
CA GLY A 270 -11.26 7.03 5.32
C GLY A 270 -12.67 7.44 4.91
N SER A 271 -13.65 6.54 4.94
CA SER A 271 -15.07 6.92 4.90
C SER A 271 -15.56 7.18 6.32
N GLY A 272 -16.51 8.10 6.49
CA GLY A 272 -17.37 8.06 7.68
C GLY A 272 -18.00 6.67 7.82
N ARG A 273 -18.40 6.27 9.04
CA ARG A 273 -18.95 4.94 9.34
C ARG A 273 -20.03 4.56 8.32
N ILE A 274 -19.87 3.41 7.66
CA ILE A 274 -20.94 2.77 6.87
C ILE A 274 -21.91 2.20 7.91
N LYS A 275 -23.14 2.74 7.97
CA LYS A 275 -24.21 2.24 8.83
C LYS A 275 -24.93 1.09 8.14
#